data_AF-A0A7S2N4Y4-F1
#
_entry.id   AF-A0A7S2N4Y4-F1
#
_cell.length_a   1.000
_cell.length_b   1.000
_cell.length_c   1.000
_cell.angle_alpha   90.00
_cell.angle_beta   90.00
_cell.angle_gamma   90.00
#
_symmetry.space_group_name_H-M   'P 1'
#
loop_
_entity.id
_entity.type
_entity.pdbx_description
1 polymer ?
#
loop_
_entity_poly.entity_id
_entity_poly.type
_entity_poly.pdbx_seq_one_letter_code
_entity_poly.pdbx_strand_id
1 'polypeptide(L)'
;VTAVFVGAALQRTQQDRELIVQEQLEMKTEFRHTMEQIFYELDSDGTGELNLDEFESYMEDEKIKAFLSTCQLDINQVKTMFVLIDTDKTGSVDLEEFIAGCFKLRGGATAMDMAFLHHRVDEVQKQLELVQECIGQPRVVP
;
A
#
# COMPACT_ATOMS: atom_id res chain seq x y z
N VAL A 1 -3.78 -26.82 42.60
CA VAL A 1 -2.57 -26.88 41.74
C VAL A 1 -2.85 -26.37 40.32
N THR A 2 -4.01 -26.65 39.71
CA THR A 2 -4.44 -26.14 38.39
C THR A 2 -4.51 -24.61 38.24
N ALA A 3 -4.85 -23.85 39.29
CA ALA A 3 -4.98 -22.39 39.22
C ALA A 3 -3.67 -21.64 38.91
N VAL A 4 -2.52 -22.19 39.33
CA VAL A 4 -1.18 -21.58 39.09
C VAL A 4 -0.75 -21.75 37.62
N PHE A 5 -1.16 -22.85 36.97
CA PHE A 5 -0.83 -23.11 35.57
C PHE A 5 -1.65 -22.26 34.59
N VAL A 6 -2.92 -21.98 34.92
CA VAL A 6 -3.77 -21.11 34.08
C VAL A 6 -3.25 -19.67 34.11
N GLY A 7 -2.82 -19.16 35.28
CA GLY A 7 -2.20 -17.84 35.39
C GLY A 7 -0.88 -17.73 34.63
N ALA A 8 -0.01 -18.74 34.73
CA ALA A 8 1.26 -18.77 33.99
C ALA A 8 1.07 -18.89 32.47
N ALA A 9 0.07 -19.65 32.02
CA ALA A 9 -0.28 -19.77 30.61
C ALA A 9 -0.83 -18.44 30.05
N LEU A 10 -1.74 -17.77 30.77
CA LEU A 10 -2.29 -16.47 30.37
C LEU A 10 -1.19 -15.40 30.27
N GLN A 11 -0.30 -15.34 31.26
CA GLN A 11 0.79 -14.37 31.30
C GLN A 11 1.78 -14.56 30.13
N ARG A 12 2.09 -15.82 29.76
CA ARG A 12 2.91 -16.11 28.57
C ARG A 12 2.24 -15.65 27.28
N THR A 13 0.95 -15.95 27.08
CA THR A 13 0.22 -15.44 25.90
C THR A 13 0.16 -13.92 25.82
N GLN A 14 0.15 -13.23 26.97
CA GLN A 14 0.13 -11.77 26.99
C GLN A 14 1.50 -11.21 26.60
N GLN A 15 2.58 -11.78 27.15
CA GLN A 15 3.95 -11.41 26.81
C GLN A 15 4.28 -11.72 25.34
N ASP A 16 3.84 -12.87 24.82
CA ASP A 16 4.01 -13.23 23.40
C ASP A 16 3.31 -12.21 22.48
N ARG A 17 2.11 -11.74 22.85
CA ARG A 17 1.40 -10.71 22.08
C ARG A 17 2.13 -9.37 22.10
N GLU A 18 2.64 -8.97 23.25
CA GLU A 18 3.43 -7.72 23.37
C GLU A 18 4.71 -7.79 22.54
N LEU A 19 5.42 -8.92 22.56
CA LEU A 19 6.61 -9.14 21.73
C LEU A 19 6.31 -9.03 20.24
N ILE A 20 5.24 -9.67 19.76
CA ILE A 20 4.83 -9.60 18.34
C ILE A 20 4.47 -8.16 17.96
N VAL A 21 3.74 -7.44 18.80
CA VAL A 21 3.37 -6.03 18.52
C VAL A 21 4.60 -5.15 18.45
N GLN A 22 5.55 -5.35 19.36
CA GLN A 22 6.79 -4.59 19.38
C GLN A 22 7.63 -4.84 18.12
N GLU A 23 7.81 -6.10 17.73
CA GLU A 23 8.52 -6.47 16.50
C GLU A 23 7.89 -5.84 15.24
N GLN A 24 6.56 -5.82 15.16
CA GLN A 24 5.85 -5.17 14.06
C GLN A 24 6.06 -3.65 14.04
N LEU A 25 6.11 -3.02 15.22
CA LEU A 25 6.33 -1.58 15.34
C LEU A 25 7.76 -1.21 14.93
N GLU A 26 8.75 -2.00 15.36
CA GLU A 26 10.16 -1.85 15.01
C GLU A 26 10.36 -1.97 13.50
N MET A 27 9.81 -3.01 12.86
CA MET A 27 9.85 -3.16 11.41
C MET A 27 9.22 -1.97 10.68
N LYS A 28 8.10 -1.42 11.18
CA LYS A 28 7.45 -0.26 10.58
C LYS A 28 8.34 0.99 10.70
N THR A 29 9.01 1.18 11.83
CA THR A 29 9.93 2.31 12.02
C THR A 29 11.19 2.20 11.16
N GLU A 30 11.79 1.01 11.05
CA GLU A 30 12.95 0.78 10.18
C GLU A 30 12.60 1.00 8.70
N PHE A 31 11.43 0.49 8.27
CA PHE A 31 10.93 0.71 6.93
C PHE A 31 10.75 2.20 6.64
N ARG A 32 10.07 2.93 7.54
CA ARG A 32 9.89 4.38 7.42
C ARG A 32 11.23 5.09 7.26
N HIS A 33 12.18 4.84 8.16
CA HIS A 33 13.48 5.51 8.14
C HIS A 33 14.23 5.27 6.82
N THR A 34 14.18 4.03 6.33
CA THR A 34 14.80 3.65 5.07
C THR A 34 14.15 4.38 3.88
N MET A 35 12.82 4.44 3.85
CA MET A 35 12.09 5.14 2.78
C MET A 35 12.30 6.66 2.84
N GLU A 36 12.44 7.24 4.03
CA GLU A 36 12.79 8.66 4.19
C GLU A 36 14.16 8.98 3.59
N GLN A 37 15.18 8.15 3.85
CA GLN A 37 16.50 8.35 3.26
C GLN A 37 16.46 8.31 1.74
N ILE A 38 15.73 7.33 1.19
CA ILE A 38 15.50 7.20 -0.24
C ILE A 38 14.83 8.44 -0.82
N PHE A 39 13.77 8.93 -0.18
CA PHE A 39 13.02 10.09 -0.64
C PHE A 39 13.92 11.33 -0.75
N TYR A 40 14.80 11.55 0.22
CA TYR A 40 15.74 12.68 0.16
C TYR A 40 16.87 12.50 -0.85
N GLU A 41 17.24 11.26 -1.19
CA GLU A 41 18.17 10.99 -2.30
C GLU A 41 17.51 11.24 -3.67
N LEU A 42 16.19 11.08 -3.72
CA LEU A 42 15.31 11.26 -4.88
C LEU A 42 15.01 12.73 -5.17
N ASP A 43 14.63 13.48 -4.13
CA ASP A 43 14.26 14.90 -4.15
C ASP A 43 15.49 15.77 -4.41
N SER A 44 15.94 15.75 -5.66
CA SER A 44 17.18 16.36 -6.12
C SER A 44 17.08 17.89 -6.13
N ASP A 45 15.87 18.41 -6.33
CA ASP A 45 15.59 19.84 -6.35
C ASP A 45 15.22 20.40 -4.95
N GLY A 46 14.99 19.53 -3.97
CA GLY A 46 14.72 19.88 -2.58
C GLY A 46 13.35 20.52 -2.38
N THR A 47 12.40 20.17 -3.24
CA THR A 47 11.02 20.67 -3.18
C THR A 47 10.22 20.04 -2.05
N GLY A 48 10.65 18.87 -1.56
CA GLY A 48 9.91 18.07 -0.59
C GLY A 48 8.82 17.21 -1.22
N GLU A 49 8.76 17.14 -2.56
CA GLU A 49 7.82 16.36 -3.34
C GLU A 49 8.55 15.72 -4.53
N LEU A 50 8.06 14.57 -5.01
CA LEU A 50 8.63 13.90 -6.17
C LEU A 50 7.70 14.03 -7.36
N ASN A 51 8.19 14.65 -8.42
CA ASN A 51 7.46 14.67 -9.69
C ASN A 51 7.71 13.38 -10.49
N LEU A 52 6.92 13.18 -11.55
CA LEU A 52 7.01 11.97 -12.37
C LEU A 52 8.40 11.77 -12.99
N ASP A 53 9.06 12.85 -13.42
CA ASP A 53 10.37 12.76 -14.08
C ASP A 53 11.47 12.34 -13.08
N GLU A 54 11.44 12.88 -11.87
CA GLU A 54 12.33 12.48 -10.76
C GLU A 54 12.12 11.01 -10.40
N PHE A 55 10.85 10.63 -10.28
CA PHE A 55 10.46 9.27 -9.96
C PHE A 55 10.86 8.26 -11.05
N GLU A 56 10.73 8.62 -12.33
CA GLU A 56 11.18 7.80 -13.46
C GLU A 56 12.70 7.69 -13.50
N SER A 57 13.41 8.81 -13.35
CA SER A 57 14.88 8.83 -13.37
C SER A 57 15.50 7.95 -12.29
N TYR A 58 14.88 7.93 -11.11
CA TYR A 58 15.28 7.08 -9.99
C TYR A 58 15.07 5.60 -10.26
N MET A 59 13.98 5.28 -10.95
CA MET A 59 13.68 3.92 -11.36
C MET A 59 14.51 3.48 -12.57
N GLU A 60 15.46 4.29 -13.06
CA GLU A 60 16.51 3.86 -13.97
C GLU A 60 17.80 3.44 -13.23
N ASP A 61 18.00 3.85 -11.97
CA ASP A 61 19.18 3.49 -11.18
C ASP A 61 19.07 2.05 -10.63
N GLU A 62 19.97 1.18 -11.10
CA GLU A 62 20.03 -0.23 -10.73
C GLU A 62 20.24 -0.48 -9.22
N LYS A 63 20.93 0.41 -8.49
CA LYS A 63 21.12 0.25 -7.04
C LYS A 63 19.80 0.39 -6.30
N ILE A 64 19.03 1.38 -6.71
CA ILE A 64 17.73 1.71 -6.18
C ILE A 64 16.72 0.62 -6.53
N LYS A 65 16.71 0.16 -7.78
CA LYS A 65 15.88 -0.98 -8.19
C LYS A 65 16.15 -2.21 -7.35
N ALA A 66 17.43 -2.54 -7.18
CA ALA A 66 17.84 -3.67 -6.35
C ALA A 66 17.36 -3.48 -4.90
N PHE A 67 17.46 -2.27 -4.36
CA PHE A 67 17.00 -1.95 -3.02
C PHE A 67 15.49 -2.10 -2.86
N LEU A 68 14.68 -1.50 -3.73
CA LEU A 68 13.22 -1.65 -3.72
C LEU A 68 12.78 -3.11 -3.89
N SER A 69 13.53 -3.88 -4.68
CA SER A 69 13.32 -5.32 -4.80
C SER A 69 13.54 -6.05 -3.47
N THR A 70 14.53 -5.63 -2.65
CA THR A 70 14.68 -6.17 -1.27
C THR A 70 13.52 -5.78 -0.36
N CYS A 71 12.90 -4.63 -0.62
CA CYS A 71 11.65 -4.21 0.04
C CYS A 71 10.40 -4.92 -0.51
N GLN A 72 10.53 -5.85 -1.46
CA GLN A 72 9.43 -6.58 -2.12
C GLN A 72 8.48 -5.65 -2.91
N LEU A 73 9.02 -4.59 -3.49
CA LEU A 73 8.28 -3.71 -4.39
C LEU A 73 8.50 -4.11 -5.84
N ASP A 74 7.40 -4.37 -6.55
CA ASP A 74 7.45 -4.64 -7.99
C ASP A 74 7.46 -3.34 -8.78
N ILE A 75 8.66 -2.96 -9.23
CA ILE A 75 8.95 -1.73 -9.95
C ILE A 75 8.80 -1.87 -11.48
N ASN A 76 8.27 -2.98 -11.99
CA ASN A 76 8.10 -3.20 -13.43
C ASN A 76 7.14 -2.19 -14.10
N GLN A 77 6.31 -1.49 -13.32
CA GLN A 77 5.40 -0.45 -13.82
C GLN A 77 5.47 0.83 -13.00
N VAL A 78 6.58 1.56 -13.13
CA VAL A 78 6.85 2.83 -12.43
C VAL A 78 5.70 3.83 -12.54
N LYS A 79 5.16 4.06 -13.74
CA LYS A 79 4.02 4.97 -13.96
C LYS A 79 2.77 4.55 -13.19
N THR A 80 2.46 3.26 -13.22
CA THR A 80 1.33 2.71 -12.47
C THR A 80 1.57 2.87 -10.97
N MET A 81 2.80 2.64 -10.52
CA MET A 81 3.19 2.81 -9.13
C MET A 81 3.00 4.25 -8.68
N PHE A 82 3.50 5.23 -9.45
CA PHE A 82 3.33 6.65 -9.17
C PHE A 82 1.85 7.03 -9.02
N VAL A 83 1.00 6.61 -9.96
CA VAL A 83 -0.45 6.87 -9.91
C VAL A 83 -1.15 6.20 -8.71
N LEU A 84 -0.61 5.08 -8.21
CA LEU A 84 -1.15 4.40 -7.03
C LEU A 84 -0.68 5.05 -5.72
N ILE A 85 0.46 5.73 -5.74
CA ILE A 85 1.07 6.41 -4.60
C ILE A 85 0.52 7.83 -4.46
N ASP A 86 0.35 8.57 -5.56
CA ASP A 86 -0.31 9.88 -5.64
C ASP A 86 -1.80 9.73 -5.32
N THR A 87 -2.15 9.82 -4.03
CA THR A 87 -3.50 9.54 -3.55
C THR A 87 -4.42 10.74 -3.70
N ASP A 88 -3.86 11.94 -3.63
CA ASP A 88 -4.60 13.20 -3.76
C ASP A 88 -4.71 13.70 -5.21
N LYS A 89 -3.95 13.10 -6.13
CA LYS A 89 -3.91 13.38 -7.57
C LYS A 89 -3.35 14.76 -7.88
N THR A 90 -2.39 15.21 -7.09
CA THR A 90 -1.66 16.45 -7.33
C THR A 90 -0.72 16.34 -8.54
N GLY A 91 -0.33 15.13 -8.92
CA GLY A 91 0.69 14.90 -9.95
C GLY A 91 2.12 15.01 -9.41
N SER A 92 2.26 15.15 -8.10
CA SER A 92 3.49 14.97 -7.33
C SER A 92 3.23 13.98 -6.21
N VAL A 93 4.30 13.49 -5.57
CA VAL A 93 4.20 12.55 -4.45
C VAL A 93 4.96 13.13 -3.27
N ASP A 94 4.27 13.40 -2.17
CA ASP A 94 4.92 13.84 -0.94
C ASP A 94 5.55 12.66 -0.16
N LEU A 95 6.33 12.98 0.88
CA LEU A 95 7.02 11.98 1.69
C LEU A 95 6.07 10.96 2.34
N GLU A 96 4.93 11.41 2.86
CA GLU A 96 3.98 10.54 3.54
C GLU A 96 3.25 9.63 2.54
N GLU A 97 2.88 10.17 1.39
CA GLU A 97 2.35 9.39 0.26
C GLU A 97 3.35 8.35 -0.21
N PHE A 98 4.61 8.74 -0.42
CA PHE A 98 5.68 7.82 -0.82
C PHE A 98 5.83 6.65 0.15
N ILE A 99 5.95 6.93 1.45
CA ILE A 99 6.14 5.89 2.49
C ILE A 99 4.90 5.01 2.58
N ALA A 100 3.70 5.61 2.63
CA ALA A 100 2.45 4.86 2.76
C ALA A 100 2.18 3.99 1.52
N GLY A 101 2.42 4.55 0.34
CA GLY A 101 2.31 3.89 -0.95
C GLY A 101 3.27 2.72 -1.08
N CYS A 102 4.56 2.94 -0.81
CA CYS A 102 5.56 1.86 -0.78
C CYS A 102 5.23 0.80 0.27
N PHE A 103 4.71 1.18 1.45
CA PHE A 103 4.31 0.20 2.46
C PHE A 103 3.12 -0.65 2.00
N LYS A 104 2.17 -0.06 1.27
CA LYS A 104 0.96 -0.73 0.78
C LYS A 104 1.22 -1.62 -0.43
N LEU A 105 2.15 -1.23 -1.28
CA LEU A 105 2.54 -1.96 -2.49
C LEU A 105 3.61 -3.02 -2.21
N ARG A 106 4.18 -3.02 -1.01
CA ARG A 106 5.13 -4.03 -0.55
C ARG A 106 4.45 -5.40 -0.42
N GLY A 107 4.98 -6.37 -1.17
CA GLY A 107 4.50 -7.75 -1.14
C GLY A 107 3.26 -7.98 -1.99
N GLY A 108 2.62 -9.13 -1.79
CA GLY A 108 1.41 -9.50 -2.53
C GLY A 108 0.14 -8.95 -1.88
N ALA A 109 -0.93 -8.80 -2.68
CA ALA A 109 -2.26 -8.55 -2.15
C ALA A 109 -2.65 -9.64 -1.13
N THR A 110 -3.10 -9.22 0.05
CA THR A 110 -3.55 -10.18 1.07
C THR A 110 -4.84 -10.86 0.63
N ALA A 111 -5.17 -12.01 1.24
CA ALA A 111 -6.45 -12.67 0.99
C ALA A 111 -7.65 -11.75 1.28
N MET A 112 -7.50 -10.83 2.24
CA MET A 112 -8.51 -9.82 2.57
C MET A 112 -8.63 -8.77 1.46
N ASP A 113 -7.52 -8.27 0.93
CA ASP A 113 -7.53 -7.32 -0.20
C ASP A 113 -8.23 -7.93 -1.43
N MET A 114 -7.96 -9.20 -1.72
CA MET A 114 -8.62 -9.93 -2.80
C MET A 114 -10.12 -10.08 -2.55
N ALA A 115 -10.53 -10.41 -1.32
CA ALA A 115 -11.95 -10.52 -0.97
C ALA A 115 -12.68 -9.16 -1.11
N PHE A 116 -12.05 -8.07 -0.68
CA PHE A 116 -12.59 -6.72 -0.88
C PHE A 116 -12.69 -6.36 -2.36
N LEU A 117 -11.67 -6.69 -3.16
CA LEU A 117 -11.69 -6.46 -4.60
C LEU A 117 -12.84 -7.21 -5.27
N HIS A 118 -13.01 -8.50 -4.94
CA HIS A 118 -14.15 -9.30 -5.43
C HIS A 118 -15.49 -8.65 -5.09
N HIS A 119 -15.70 -8.26 -3.83
CA HIS A 119 -16.93 -7.59 -3.42
C HIS A 119 -17.17 -6.27 -4.19
N ARG A 120 -16.13 -5.49 -4.45
CA ARG A 120 -16.27 -4.25 -5.25
C ARG A 120 -16.60 -4.54 -6.71
N VAL A 121 -16.02 -5.60 -7.30
CA VAL A 121 -16.34 -6.02 -8.67
C VAL A 121 -17.80 -6.46 -8.77
N ASP A 122 -18.29 -7.26 -7.80
CA ASP A 122 -19.68 -7.69 -7.76
C ASP A 122 -20.65 -6.50 -7.67
N GLU A 123 -20.34 -5.51 -6.84
CA GLU A 123 -21.15 -4.30 -6.73
C GLU A 123 -21.14 -3.50 -8.05
N VAL A 124 -19.99 -3.33 -8.68
CA VAL A 124 -19.89 -2.65 -9.99
C VAL A 124 -20.69 -3.40 -11.07
N GLN A 125 -20.63 -4.73 -11.08
CA GLN A 125 -21.39 -5.55 -12.02
C GLN A 125 -22.90 -5.36 -11.82
N LYS A 126 -23.37 -5.33 -10.58
CA LYS A 126 -24.78 -5.07 -10.27
C LYS A 126 -25.24 -3.68 -10.71
N GLN A 127 -24.41 -2.66 -10.52
CA GLN A 127 -24.72 -1.30 -11.02
C GLN A 127 -24.77 -1.28 -12.56
N LEU A 128 -23.90 -2.02 -13.23
CA LEU A 128 -23.90 -2.12 -14.70
C LEU A 128 -25.18 -2.79 -15.23
N GLU A 129 -25.66 -3.86 -14.58
CA GLU A 129 -26.92 -4.52 -14.92
C GLU A 129 -28.11 -3.56 -14.81
N LEU A 130 -28.19 -2.78 -13.73
CA LEU A 130 -29.23 -1.76 -13.56
C LEU A 130 -29.19 -0.68 -14.66
N VAL A 131 -27.99 -0.21 -15.00
CA VAL A 131 -27.81 0.78 -16.07
C VAL A 131 -28.22 0.20 -17.42
N GLN A 132 -27.89 -1.07 -17.71
CA GLN A 132 -28.32 -1.75 -18.93
C GLN A 132 -29.85 -1.90 -19.01
N GLU A 133 -30.53 -2.22 -17.91
CA GLU A 133 -31.99 -2.28 -17.86
C GLU A 133 -32.62 -0.90 -18.13
N CYS A 134 -32.08 0.17 -17.54
CA CYS A 134 -32.58 1.53 -17.76
C CYS A 134 -32.37 2.02 -19.20
N ILE A 135 -31.26 1.63 -19.85
CA ILE A 135 -30.96 2.01 -21.25
C ILE A 135 -31.74 1.12 -22.24
N GLY A 136 -31.99 -0.15 -21.89
CA GLY A 136 -32.71 -1.12 -22.71
C GLY A 136 -34.23 -0.92 -22.76
N GLN A 137 -34.81 -0.11 -21.87
CA GLN A 137 -36.21 0.31 -21.97
C GLN A 137 -36.34 1.49 -22.95
N PRO A 138 -36.92 1.31 -24.16
CA PRO A 138 -37.19 2.44 -25.02
C PRO A 138 -38.14 3.39 -24.30
N ARG A 139 -37.69 4.64 -24.13
CA ARG A 139 -38.47 5.73 -23.54
C ARG A 139 -39.74 5.90 -24.37
N VAL A 140 -40.85 5.34 -23.91
CA VAL A 140 -42.18 5.63 -24.46
C VAL A 140 -42.52 7.04 -24.03
N VAL A 141 -42.16 8.00 -24.88
CA VAL A 141 -42.57 9.41 -24.74
C VAL A 141 -44.04 9.48 -25.18
N PRO A 142 -44.96 9.95 -24.31
CA PRO A 142 -46.36 10.17 -24.69
C PRO A 142 -46.52 11.34 -25.66
#